data_AF-A0AAP0CRT9-F1
#
_entry.id   AF-A0AAP0CRT9-F1
#
_cell.length_a   1.000
_cell.length_b   1.000
_cell.length_c   1.000
_cell.angle_alpha   90.00
_cell.angle_beta   90.00
_cell.angle_gamma   90.00
#
_symmetry.space_group_name_H-M   'P 1'
#
loop_
_entity.id
_entity.type
_entity.pdbx_description
1 polymer ?
#
loop_
_entity_poly.entity_id
_entity_poly.type
_entity_poly.pdbx_seq_one_letter_code
_entity_poly.pdbx_strand_id
1 'polypeptide(L)'
;MGICSSCDSTAVATAKLILTDGSLQEFSYPVKVSYVLQKHPSTFICNSDEMEFDDVVSAVRDDDVLQPGQLYFALPLTRLRRPLLPEEMAALAVKASSALAKSGCGLKSLNLATPAVVTSGRGKSSGRVSDVGSIGSRSGRSGRRRNFTAMLSAIPE
;
A
#
# COMPACT_ATOMS: atom_id res chain seq x y z
N MET A 1 3.75 17.41 24.03
CA MET A 1 2.89 16.23 23.79
C MET A 1 2.76 16.04 22.29
N GLY A 2 3.37 14.99 21.75
CA GLY A 2 3.32 14.72 20.31
C GLY A 2 1.93 14.26 19.90
N ILE A 3 1.44 14.78 18.77
CA ILE A 3 0.21 14.34 18.13
C ILE A 3 0.38 12.89 17.66
N CYS A 4 -0.12 11.97 18.47
CA CYS A 4 -0.15 10.55 18.17
C CYS A 4 -1.06 10.32 16.96
N SER A 5 -0.47 10.16 15.77
CA SER A 5 -1.19 9.61 14.61
C SER A 5 -1.26 8.09 14.76
N SER A 6 -1.96 7.62 15.80
CA SER A 6 -2.42 6.24 15.84
C SER A 6 -3.54 6.13 14.84
N CYS A 7 -3.23 5.58 13.67
CA CYS A 7 -4.24 5.02 12.79
C CYS A 7 -4.87 3.83 13.52
N ASP A 8 -5.88 4.12 14.35
CA ASP A 8 -6.93 3.20 14.80
C ASP A 8 -7.73 2.74 13.57
N SER A 9 -7.05 2.00 12.68
CA SER A 9 -7.73 1.13 11.76
C SER A 9 -7.97 -0.14 12.55
N THR A 10 -9.20 -0.28 13.04
CA THR A 10 -9.85 -1.59 13.21
C THR A 10 -9.94 -2.26 11.84
N ALA A 11 -8.78 -2.53 11.23
CA ALA A 11 -8.69 -3.25 9.98
C ALA A 11 -9.05 -4.68 10.33
N VAL A 12 -10.32 -5.02 10.13
CA VAL A 12 -10.77 -6.41 10.08
C VAL A 12 -9.79 -7.11 9.15
N ALA A 13 -9.12 -8.16 9.64
CA ALA A 13 -8.22 -8.93 8.80
C ALA A 13 -9.02 -9.37 7.57
N THR A 14 -8.52 -9.05 6.38
CA THR A 14 -9.10 -9.48 5.10
C THR A 14 -8.09 -10.35 4.39
N ALA A 15 -8.56 -11.38 3.68
CA ALA A 15 -7.72 -12.11 2.76
C ALA A 15 -7.53 -11.23 1.53
N LYS A 16 -6.28 -11.02 1.12
CA LYS A 16 -5.92 -10.10 0.04
C LYS A 16 -5.47 -10.90 -1.16
N LEU A 17 -6.25 -10.85 -2.25
CA LEU A 17 -5.92 -11.51 -3.49
C LEU A 17 -5.53 -10.51 -4.57
N ILE A 18 -4.34 -10.66 -5.14
CA ILE A 18 -3.85 -9.81 -6.22
C ILE A 18 -4.02 -10.53 -7.54
N LEU A 19 -4.85 -9.94 -8.40
CA LEU A 19 -5.16 -10.50 -9.70
C LEU A 19 -4.03 -10.24 -10.69
N THR A 20 -4.01 -10.98 -11.81
CA THR A 20 -2.97 -10.88 -12.84
C THR A 20 -2.87 -9.47 -13.45
N ASP A 21 -3.99 -8.74 -13.46
CA ASP A 21 -4.13 -7.35 -13.91
C ASP A 21 -3.56 -6.32 -12.90
N GLY A 22 -3.16 -6.77 -11.71
CA GLY A 22 -2.66 -5.92 -10.63
C GLY A 22 -3.75 -5.26 -9.80
N SER A 23 -5.02 -5.67 -9.96
CA SER A 23 -6.10 -5.26 -9.06
C SER A 23 -6.08 -6.07 -7.76
N LEU A 24 -6.55 -5.47 -6.67
CA LEU A 24 -6.66 -6.10 -5.36
C LEU A 24 -8.12 -6.45 -5.08
N GLN A 25 -8.35 -7.70 -4.72
CA GLN A 25 -9.63 -8.19 -4.23
C GLN A 25 -9.49 -8.57 -2.74
N GLU A 26 -10.31 -7.95 -1.90
CA GLU A 26 -10.29 -8.18 -0.45
C GLU A 26 -11.51 -9.02 -0.04
N PHE A 27 -11.29 -10.02 0.81
CA PHE A 27 -12.34 -10.87 1.36
C PHE A 27 -12.34 -10.76 2.89
N SER A 28 -13.44 -10.28 3.47
CA SER A 28 -13.61 -10.16 4.93
C SER A 28 -14.09 -11.45 5.60
N TYR A 29 -14.28 -12.51 4.82
CA TYR A 29 -14.72 -13.83 5.26
C TYR A 29 -13.90 -14.91 4.56
N PRO A 30 -13.83 -16.12 5.13
CA PRO A 30 -13.12 -17.23 4.51
C PRO A 30 -13.77 -17.60 3.16
N VAL A 31 -13.00 -17.58 2.07
CA VAL A 31 -13.46 -17.87 0.71
C VAL A 31 -12.72 -19.07 0.15
N LYS A 32 -13.45 -20.07 -0.38
CA LYS A 32 -12.83 -21.20 -1.07
C LYS A 32 -12.13 -20.77 -2.35
N VAL A 33 -10.95 -21.33 -2.60
CA VAL A 33 -10.16 -21.07 -3.81
C VAL A 33 -10.95 -21.41 -5.07
N SER A 34 -11.67 -22.54 -5.08
CA SER A 34 -12.57 -22.94 -6.17
C SER A 34 -13.55 -21.84 -6.59
N TYR A 35 -14.06 -21.03 -5.67
CA TYR A 35 -14.99 -19.94 -6.00
C TYR A 35 -14.29 -18.79 -6.74
N VAL A 36 -13.04 -18.50 -6.38
CA VAL A 36 -12.22 -17.50 -7.07
C VAL A 36 -11.85 -18.00 -8.47
N LEU A 37 -11.45 -19.26 -8.59
CA LEU A 37 -11.05 -19.87 -9.86
C LEU A 37 -12.22 -19.99 -10.85
N GLN A 38 -13.46 -20.13 -10.38
CA GLN A 38 -14.64 -20.05 -11.25
C GLN A 38 -14.75 -18.72 -12.00
N LYS A 39 -14.29 -17.61 -11.39
CA LYS A 39 -14.25 -16.29 -12.04
C LYS A 39 -13.03 -16.10 -12.93
N HIS A 40 -11.93 -16.79 -12.61
CA HIS A 40 -10.65 -16.69 -13.30
C HIS A 40 -10.09 -18.08 -13.67
N PRO A 41 -10.70 -18.75 -14.67
CA PRO A 41 -10.42 -20.17 -14.96
C PRO A 41 -9.02 -20.43 -15.53
N SER A 42 -8.35 -19.41 -16.07
CA SER A 42 -6.99 -19.52 -16.63
C SER A 42 -5.88 -19.20 -15.62
N THR A 43 -6.21 -19.14 -14.33
CA THR A 43 -5.27 -18.79 -13.26
C THR A 43 -5.25 -19.83 -12.15
N PHE A 44 -4.20 -19.83 -11.36
CA PHE A 44 -4.11 -20.54 -10.07
C PHE A 44 -3.83 -19.53 -8.96
N ILE A 45 -4.18 -19.90 -7.73
CA ILE A 45 -3.93 -19.07 -6.55
C ILE A 45 -2.72 -19.62 -5.81
N CYS A 46 -1.87 -18.72 -5.32
CA CYS A 46 -0.67 -19.04 -4.59
C CYS A 46 -0.50 -18.10 -3.40
N ASN A 47 0.01 -18.63 -2.29
CA ASN A 47 0.29 -17.85 -1.09
C ASN A 47 1.60 -17.09 -1.26
N SER A 48 1.66 -15.81 -0.89
CA SER A 48 2.90 -15.02 -0.95
C SER A 48 4.02 -15.62 -0.12
N ASP A 49 3.68 -16.25 1.01
CA ASP A 49 4.66 -16.75 1.97
C ASP A 49 5.33 -18.04 1.51
N GLU A 50 4.72 -18.75 0.56
CA GLU A 50 5.25 -20.00 -0.03
C GLU A 50 6.00 -19.75 -1.35
N MET A 51 6.14 -18.48 -1.77
CA MET A 51 6.87 -18.14 -2.99
C MET A 51 8.36 -17.96 -2.72
N GLU A 52 9.17 -18.84 -3.28
CA GLU A 52 10.63 -18.71 -3.31
C GLU A 52 11.13 -18.44 -4.74
N PHE A 53 12.23 -17.69 -4.87
CA PHE A 53 12.86 -17.45 -6.17
C PHE A 53 13.57 -18.72 -6.63
N ASP A 54 13.65 -18.92 -7.94
CA ASP A 54 14.22 -20.13 -8.56
C ASP A 54 13.54 -21.45 -8.18
N ASP A 55 12.41 -21.40 -7.47
CA ASP A 55 11.56 -22.56 -7.17
C ASP A 55 10.21 -22.48 -7.90
N VAL A 56 9.53 -23.63 -8.00
CA VAL A 56 8.20 -23.77 -8.59
C VAL A 56 7.16 -23.33 -7.58
N VAL A 57 6.31 -22.38 -7.99
CA VAL A 57 5.24 -21.89 -7.13
C VAL A 57 4.20 -22.99 -6.87
N SER A 58 3.92 -23.22 -5.58
CA SER A 58 2.85 -24.12 -5.15
C SER A 58 1.49 -23.46 -5.29
N ALA A 59 0.57 -24.15 -5.96
CA ALA A 59 -0.83 -23.72 -6.04
C ALA A 59 -1.58 -24.15 -4.78
N VAL A 60 -2.34 -23.23 -4.19
CA VAL A 60 -3.29 -23.51 -3.13
C VAL A 60 -4.42 -24.37 -3.72
N ARG A 61 -4.86 -25.41 -3.00
CA ARG A 61 -5.85 -26.35 -3.53
C ARG A 61 -7.22 -25.68 -3.66
N ASP A 62 -8.00 -26.15 -4.62
CA ASP A 62 -9.36 -25.64 -4.89
C ASP A 62 -10.31 -25.75 -3.68
N ASP A 63 -10.08 -26.76 -2.83
CA ASP A 63 -10.84 -27.03 -1.61
C ASP A 63 -10.41 -26.17 -0.42
N ASP A 64 -9.22 -25.59 -0.48
CA ASP A 64 -8.68 -24.75 0.59
C ASP A 64 -9.36 -23.38 0.60
N VAL A 65 -9.20 -22.69 1.73
CA VAL A 65 -9.90 -21.45 2.02
C VAL A 65 -8.89 -20.32 2.23
N LEU A 66 -9.09 -19.21 1.53
CA LEU A 66 -8.31 -17.98 1.68
C LEU A 66 -8.48 -17.43 3.10
N GLN A 67 -7.36 -17.31 3.80
CA GLN A 67 -7.35 -16.91 5.20
C GLN A 67 -7.25 -15.39 5.33
N PRO A 68 -8.06 -14.77 6.21
CA PRO A 68 -7.90 -13.38 6.60
C PRO A 68 -6.48 -13.06 7.08
N GLY A 69 -5.93 -11.92 6.63
CA GLY A 69 -4.59 -11.48 7.00
C GLY A 69 -3.46 -12.04 6.13
N GLN A 70 -3.78 -12.95 5.21
CA GLN A 70 -2.84 -13.51 4.25
C GLN A 70 -2.94 -12.81 2.89
N LEU A 71 -1.81 -12.79 2.16
CA LEU A 71 -1.70 -12.26 0.81
C LEU A 71 -1.57 -13.42 -0.17
N TYR A 72 -2.37 -13.38 -1.22
CA TYR A 72 -2.40 -14.37 -2.28
C TYR A 72 -2.24 -13.68 -3.63
N PHE A 73 -1.65 -14.39 -4.59
CA PHE A 73 -1.58 -13.95 -5.97
C PHE A 73 -2.34 -14.91 -6.87
N ALA A 74 -3.07 -14.35 -7.84
CA ALA A 74 -3.57 -15.10 -8.98
C ALA A 74 -2.53 -15.03 -10.09
N LEU A 75 -2.02 -16.18 -10.51
CA LEU A 75 -1.03 -16.31 -11.57
C LEU A 75 -1.58 -17.14 -12.73
N PRO A 76 -1.17 -16.89 -13.99
CA PRO A 76 -1.60 -17.71 -15.12
C PRO A 76 -1.11 -19.15 -14.99
N LEU A 77 -1.93 -20.14 -15.38
CA LEU A 77 -1.58 -21.57 -15.32
C LEU A 77 -0.28 -21.93 -16.07
N THR A 78 0.14 -21.11 -17.02
CA THR A 78 1.41 -21.28 -17.75
C THR A 78 2.65 -21.15 -16.84
N ARG A 79 2.52 -20.51 -15.67
CA ARG A 79 3.60 -20.29 -14.69
C ARG A 79 3.80 -21.47 -13.73
N LEU A 80 2.83 -22.37 -13.60
CA LEU A 80 2.87 -23.50 -12.64
C LEU A 80 3.98 -24.52 -12.90
N ARG A 81 4.60 -24.50 -14.09
CA ARG A 81 5.65 -25.44 -14.50
C ARG A 81 7.02 -24.80 -14.69
N ARG A 82 7.16 -23.53 -14.31
CA ARG A 82 8.40 -22.77 -14.50
C ARG A 82 8.86 -22.20 -13.16
N PRO A 83 10.18 -22.21 -12.89
CA PRO A 83 10.73 -21.52 -11.74
C PRO A 83 10.37 -20.03 -11.78
N LEU A 84 10.08 -19.46 -10.61
CA LEU A 84 9.80 -18.04 -10.49
C LEU A 84 11.12 -17.26 -10.55
N LEU A 85 11.32 -16.48 -11.62
CA LEU A 85 12.52 -15.64 -11.76
C LEU A 85 12.50 -14.48 -10.75
N PRO A 86 13.65 -14.00 -10.27
CA PRO A 86 13.74 -12.86 -9.37
C PRO A 86 13.03 -11.60 -9.90
N GLU A 87 13.11 -11.34 -11.21
CA GLU A 87 12.44 -10.20 -11.85
C GLU A 87 10.91 -10.35 -11.81
N GLU A 88 10.41 -11.58 -11.96
CA GLU A 88 8.98 -11.86 -11.89
C GLU A 88 8.46 -11.71 -10.46
N MET A 89 9.23 -12.17 -9.47
CA MET A 89 8.94 -11.95 -8.05
C MET A 89 8.89 -10.45 -7.72
N ALA A 90 9.88 -9.69 -8.19
CA ALA A 90 9.91 -8.24 -8.03
C ALA A 90 8.68 -7.58 -8.67
N ALA A 91 8.28 -8.03 -9.86
CA ALA A 91 7.07 -7.53 -10.52
C ALA A 91 5.79 -7.83 -9.72
N LEU A 92 5.68 -9.00 -9.08
CA LEU A 92 4.57 -9.33 -8.18
C LEU A 92 4.57 -8.44 -6.93
N ALA A 93 5.73 -8.20 -6.33
CA ALA A 93 5.87 -7.32 -5.18
C ALA A 93 5.51 -5.86 -5.50
N VAL A 94 5.90 -5.36 -6.67
CA VAL A 94 5.53 -4.02 -7.16
C VAL A 94 4.02 -3.93 -7.42
N LYS A 95 3.43 -4.93 -8.09
CA LYS A 95 1.98 -5.03 -8.26
C LYS A 95 1.28 -4.99 -6.90
N ALA A 96 1.79 -5.75 -5.93
CA ALA A 96 1.25 -5.79 -4.59
C ALA A 96 1.27 -4.44 -3.88
N SER A 97 2.43 -3.80 -3.88
CA SER A 97 2.59 -2.47 -3.28
C SER A 97 1.65 -1.46 -3.94
N SER A 98 1.52 -1.49 -5.27
CA SER A 98 0.63 -0.58 -5.99
C SER A 98 -0.85 -0.82 -5.67
N ALA A 99 -1.27 -2.08 -5.51
CA ALA A 99 -2.65 -2.43 -5.26
C ALA A 99 -3.03 -2.12 -3.79
N LEU A 100 -2.14 -2.42 -2.84
CA LEU A 100 -2.29 -2.10 -1.42
C LEU A 100 -2.27 -0.59 -1.15
N ALA A 101 -1.43 0.16 -1.86
CA ALA A 101 -1.39 1.62 -1.75
C ALA A 101 -2.73 2.26 -2.18
N LYS A 102 -3.41 1.67 -3.17
CA LYS A 102 -4.73 2.12 -3.64
C LYS A 102 -5.85 1.79 -2.65
N SER A 103 -5.77 0.67 -1.93
CA SER A 103 -6.82 0.29 -0.98
C SER A 103 -6.75 1.03 0.36
N GLY A 104 -5.78 1.93 0.54
CA GLY A 104 -5.59 2.67 1.80
C GLY A 104 -5.13 1.78 2.97
N CYS A 105 -4.99 0.47 2.71
CA CYS A 105 -4.60 -0.56 3.67
C CYS A 105 -3.10 -0.84 3.49
N GLY A 106 -2.27 0.14 3.85
CA GLY A 106 -0.83 -0.05 3.89
C GLY A 106 -0.50 -1.21 4.84
N LEU A 107 0.21 -2.22 4.34
CA LEU A 107 0.75 -3.28 5.20
C LEU A 107 1.62 -2.60 6.26
N LYS A 108 1.15 -2.58 7.51
CA LYS A 108 1.97 -2.12 8.63
C LYS A 108 3.08 -3.16 8.78
N SER A 109 4.31 -2.78 8.46
CA SER A 109 5.55 -3.56 8.61
C SER A 109 5.91 -4.55 7.49
N LEU A 110 6.33 -4.02 6.35
CA LEU A 110 7.54 -4.52 5.71
C LEU A 110 8.52 -3.35 5.63
N ASN A 111 9.45 -3.27 6.58
CA ASN A 111 10.61 -2.38 6.49
C ASN A 111 11.54 -2.86 5.36
N LEU A 112 11.08 -2.81 4.11
CA LEU A 112 11.99 -2.83 2.97
C LEU A 112 12.44 -1.39 2.76
N ALA A 113 13.60 -1.06 3.31
CA ALA A 113 14.31 0.17 3.04
C ALA A 113 14.81 0.18 1.59
N THR A 114 13.89 0.36 0.63
CA THR A 114 14.24 0.84 -0.71
C THR A 114 14.17 2.37 -0.68
N PRO A 115 15.19 3.10 -1.17
CA PRO A 115 15.10 4.54 -1.29
C PRO A 115 14.09 4.87 -2.39
N ALA A 116 12.84 5.05 -2.00
CA ALA A 116 11.83 5.65 -2.85
C ALA A 116 12.25 7.10 -3.11
N VAL A 117 12.72 7.38 -4.33
CA VAL A 117 12.72 8.74 -4.87
C VAL A 117 11.26 9.17 -4.94
N VAL A 118 10.84 9.84 -3.88
CA VAL A 118 9.55 10.53 -3.78
C VAL A 118 9.64 11.81 -4.60
N THR A 119 9.36 11.75 -5.91
CA THR A 119 8.95 12.97 -6.60
C THR A 119 7.52 13.27 -6.16
N SER A 120 7.41 14.18 -5.20
CA SER A 120 6.16 14.71 -4.65
C SER A 120 5.41 15.56 -5.69
N GLY A 121 4.80 14.91 -6.67
CA GLY A 121 3.82 15.52 -7.57
C GLY A 121 2.44 15.55 -6.92
N ARG A 122 2.19 16.52 -6.05
CA ARG A 122 0.88 16.72 -5.39
C ARG A 122 -0.14 17.28 -6.39
N GLY A 123 -0.76 16.40 -7.17
CA GLY A 123 -1.92 16.72 -7.99
C GLY A 123 -3.16 16.94 -7.11
N LYS A 124 -3.57 18.19 -6.94
CA LYS A 124 -4.92 18.55 -6.48
C LYS A 124 -5.63 19.26 -7.63
N SER A 125 -6.68 18.62 -8.11
CA SER A 125 -7.52 19.02 -9.23
C SER A 125 -8.37 20.26 -8.95
N SER A 126 -8.51 21.08 -10.00
CA SER A 126 -9.71 21.80 -10.43
C SER A 126 -10.28 22.94 -9.57
N GLY A 127 -10.34 24.16 -10.13
CA GLY A 127 -11.10 25.25 -9.55
C GLY A 127 -10.94 26.66 -10.15
N ARG A 128 -11.19 26.82 -11.45
CA ARG A 128 -11.65 28.03 -12.17
C ARG A 128 -10.81 29.32 -12.16
N VAL A 129 -10.48 29.75 -13.39
CA VAL A 129 -9.96 31.07 -13.78
C VAL A 129 -11.02 32.17 -13.64
N SER A 130 -10.62 33.35 -13.18
CA SER A 130 -11.23 34.64 -13.54
C SER A 130 -10.21 35.78 -13.36
N ASP A 131 -9.85 36.35 -14.51
CA ASP A 131 -9.71 37.78 -14.84
C ASP A 131 -8.71 38.69 -14.11
N VAL A 132 -7.99 39.44 -14.95
CA VAL A 132 -6.97 40.43 -14.66
C VAL A 132 -7.62 41.79 -14.40
N GLY A 133 -7.31 42.43 -13.26
CA GLY A 133 -7.72 43.83 -13.08
C GLY A 133 -7.47 44.44 -11.70
N SER A 134 -6.68 45.51 -11.72
CA SER A 134 -6.72 46.69 -10.83
C SER A 134 -6.16 46.65 -9.39
N ILE A 135 -5.05 47.39 -9.23
CA ILE A 135 -4.85 48.57 -8.36
C ILE A 135 -5.60 48.57 -7.00
N GLY A 136 -4.84 48.64 -5.90
CA GLY A 136 -5.33 49.29 -4.67
C GLY A 136 -4.96 48.65 -3.33
N SER A 137 -3.99 49.26 -2.64
CA SER A 137 -4.12 49.80 -1.28
C SER A 137 -4.70 48.96 -0.11
N ARG A 138 -3.85 48.88 0.93
CA ARG A 138 -4.11 49.08 2.38
C ARG A 138 -4.48 47.87 3.28
N SER A 139 -3.52 47.62 4.18
CA SER A 139 -3.65 47.56 5.65
C SER A 139 -4.33 46.39 6.36
N GLY A 140 -3.66 45.90 7.41
CA GLY A 140 -4.25 45.13 8.53
C GLY A 140 -3.42 43.89 8.91
N ARG A 141 -2.28 44.01 9.62
CA ARG A 141 -2.09 43.98 11.10
C ARG A 141 -2.51 42.67 11.79
N SER A 142 -1.63 42.19 12.69
CA SER A 142 -1.78 41.11 13.70
C SER A 142 -1.28 39.74 13.24
N GLY A 143 -0.32 39.06 13.88
CA GLY A 143 0.40 39.32 15.12
C GLY A 143 1.25 38.10 15.52
N ARG A 144 2.27 38.35 16.34
CA ARG A 144 2.93 37.40 17.26
C ARG A 144 4.09 36.53 16.71
N ARG A 145 5.21 37.19 16.37
CA ARG A 145 6.57 36.63 16.51
C ARG A 145 6.80 36.27 17.97
N ARG A 146 7.11 35.01 18.26
CA ARG A 146 7.74 34.62 19.53
C ARG A 146 9.18 34.22 19.24
N ASN A 147 10.03 34.85 20.01
CA ASN A 147 11.47 34.90 20.00
C ASN A 147 11.98 33.69 20.80
N PHE A 148 12.95 32.98 20.22
CA PHE A 148 13.72 31.96 20.90
C PHE A 148 14.69 32.66 21.86
N THR A 149 14.56 32.41 23.16
CA THR A 149 15.59 32.70 24.15
C THR A 149 15.86 31.40 24.90
N ALA A 150 17.02 30.81 24.62
CA ALA A 150 17.59 29.74 25.42
C ALA A 150 18.13 30.36 26.73
N MET A 151 17.64 29.88 27.88
CA MET A 151 18.27 30.17 29.17
C MET A 151 18.99 28.90 29.65
N LEU A 152 20.31 28.96 29.61
CA LEU A 152 21.20 28.16 30.45
C LEU A 152 21.48 28.98 31.72
N SER A 153 21.13 28.43 32.87
CA SER A 153 21.65 28.86 34.17
C SER A 153 21.64 27.63 35.08
N ALA A 154 22.80 27.02 35.31
CA ALA A 154 23.74 27.32 36.41
C ALA A 154 23.40 26.48 37.65
N ILE A 155 24.26 25.50 37.91
CA ILE A 155 24.30 24.63 39.10
C ILE A 155 25.00 25.42 40.21
N PRO A 156 24.49 25.40 41.45
CA PRO A 156 25.36 25.46 42.62
C PRO A 156 25.31 24.15 43.42
N GLU A 157 26.44 23.90 44.08
CA GLU A 157 26.79 22.72 44.89
C GLU A 157 25.85 22.40 46.06
#